data_AF-A0A0H4C5C9-F1
#
_entry.id   AF-A0A0H4C5C9-F1
#
_cell.length_a   1.000
_cell.length_b   1.000
_cell.length_c   1.000
_cell.angle_alpha   90.00
_cell.angle_beta   90.00
_cell.angle_gamma   90.00
#
_symmetry.space_group_name_H-M   'P 1'
#
loop_
_entity.id
_entity.type
_entity.pdbx_description
1 polymer ?
#
loop_
_entity_poly.entity_id
_entity_poly.type
_entity_poly.pdbx_seq_one_letter_code
_entity_poly.pdbx_strand_id
1 'polypeptide(L)'
;MSTYNFGNVNGPANFGDHGRIQINHAHPDLPTMMDLAERLTETLRAEYPELVPQGEIIQAQFQESAEDGLPPNRGRIRSALETIAIGASAGTGSLAFTQQLIHALGL
;
A
#
# COMPACT_ATOMS: atom_id res chain seq x y z
N MET A 1 -31.81 -0.68 0.85
CA MET A 1 -30.48 -1.01 1.43
C MET A 1 -29.60 -1.49 0.29
N SER A 2 -28.66 -0.66 -0.16
CA SER A 2 -27.84 -0.94 -1.34
C SER A 2 -26.47 -1.48 -0.93
N THR A 3 -26.23 -2.74 -1.26
CA THR A 3 -24.90 -3.38 -1.23
C THR A 3 -24.06 -2.79 -2.36
N TYR A 4 -22.90 -2.20 -2.01
CA TYR A 4 -21.91 -1.76 -2.98
C TYR A 4 -21.12 -2.97 -3.48
N ASN A 5 -21.38 -3.35 -4.73
CA ASN A 5 -20.72 -4.42 -5.47
C ASN A 5 -19.54 -3.80 -6.24
N PHE A 6 -18.30 -4.15 -5.88
CA PHE A 6 -17.12 -3.73 -6.62
C PHE A 6 -17.03 -4.55 -7.90
N GLY A 7 -17.31 -3.87 -9.02
CA GLY A 7 -17.30 -4.44 -10.37
C GLY A 7 -15.88 -4.80 -10.83
N ASN A 8 -15.77 -6.06 -11.26
CA ASN A 8 -14.67 -6.63 -12.01
C ASN A 8 -14.44 -5.88 -13.34
N VAL A 9 -13.41 -5.04 -13.42
CA VAL A 9 -12.94 -4.47 -14.69
C VAL A 9 -11.72 -5.22 -15.20
N ASN A 10 -11.86 -5.76 -16.40
CA ASN A 10 -10.86 -6.52 -17.14
C ASN A 10 -9.73 -5.59 -17.63
N GLY A 11 -8.48 -6.04 -17.49
CA GLY A 11 -7.32 -5.58 -18.25
C GLY A 11 -6.20 -6.62 -18.10
N PRO A 12 -5.48 -7.02 -19.17
CA PRO A 12 -4.42 -8.01 -19.07
C PRO A 12 -3.17 -7.32 -18.56
N ALA A 13 -3.14 -7.01 -17.26
CA ALA A 13 -1.90 -6.66 -16.61
C ALA A 13 -1.24 -7.98 -16.19
N ASN A 14 -0.47 -8.51 -17.12
CA ASN A 14 0.50 -9.58 -16.92
C ASN A 14 1.56 -9.03 -15.94
N PHE A 15 1.21 -8.98 -14.65
CA PHE A 15 2.16 -8.80 -13.57
C PHE A 15 2.80 -10.16 -13.37
N GLY A 16 4.08 -10.23 -13.74
CA GLY A 16 4.86 -11.45 -13.79
C GLY A 16 4.74 -12.26 -12.51
N ASP A 17 4.58 -13.57 -12.73
CA ASP A 17 5.22 -14.62 -11.96
C ASP A 17 5.38 -14.34 -10.46
N HIS A 18 4.32 -14.63 -9.69
CA HIS A 18 4.39 -15.34 -8.41
C HIS A 18 2.96 -15.70 -7.99
N GLY A 19 2.51 -16.85 -8.48
CA GLY A 19 1.22 -17.42 -8.13
C GLY A 19 1.10 -17.69 -6.63
N ARG A 20 0.33 -16.85 -5.94
CA ARG A 20 -0.65 -17.23 -4.91
C ARG A 20 -1.31 -15.96 -4.40
N ILE A 21 -2.50 -15.66 -4.91
CA ILE A 21 -3.48 -14.87 -4.18
C ILE A 21 -3.99 -15.78 -3.04
N GLN A 22 -3.14 -16.05 -2.05
CA GLN A 22 -3.60 -16.54 -0.77
C GLN A 22 -4.15 -15.33 -0.04
N ILE A 23 -5.46 -15.15 -0.16
CA ILE A 23 -6.34 -14.62 0.88
C ILE A 23 -6.21 -15.50 2.14
N ASN A 24 -5.02 -15.59 2.71
CA ASN A 24 -4.79 -16.06 4.06
C ASN A 24 -4.75 -14.83 4.94
N HIS A 25 -5.62 -14.82 5.94
CA HIS A 25 -5.73 -13.83 7.00
C HIS A 25 -4.51 -13.85 7.95
N ALA A 26 -3.32 -14.10 7.42
CA ALA A 26 -2.04 -13.93 8.09
C ALA A 26 -1.48 -12.59 7.60
N HIS A 27 -0.98 -11.75 8.50
CA HIS A 27 -0.35 -10.48 8.13
C HIS A 27 0.53 -10.66 6.89
N PRO A 28 0.35 -9.84 5.84
CA PRO A 28 1.10 -10.01 4.60
C PRO A 28 2.59 -9.91 4.89
N ASP A 29 3.38 -10.79 4.27
CA ASP A 29 4.84 -10.82 4.45
C ASP A 29 5.48 -9.48 4.02
N LEU A 30 6.63 -9.15 4.61
CA LEU A 30 7.42 -7.95 4.27
C LEU A 30 7.55 -7.69 2.75
N PRO A 31 7.89 -8.68 1.88
CA PRO A 31 7.94 -8.44 0.44
C PRO A 31 6.60 -8.01 -0.18
N THR A 32 5.48 -8.54 0.32
CA THR A 32 4.13 -8.13 -0.11
C THR A 32 3.83 -6.69 0.33
N MET A 33 4.27 -6.30 1.53
CA MET A 33 4.13 -4.92 2.00
C MET A 33 4.98 -3.94 1.18
N MET A 34 6.18 -4.35 0.76
CA MET A 34 7.06 -3.56 -0.11
C MET A 34 6.44 -3.34 -1.50
N ASP A 35 5.88 -4.38 -2.12
CA ASP A 35 5.15 -4.26 -3.40
C ASP A 35 3.97 -3.28 -3.28
N LEU A 36 3.19 -3.37 -2.20
CA LEU A 36 2.09 -2.43 -1.95
C LEU A 36 2.57 -0.98 -1.78
N ALA A 37 3.70 -0.76 -1.12
CA ALA A 37 4.28 0.56 -0.94
C ALA A 37 4.81 1.16 -2.26
N GLU A 38 5.40 0.32 -3.12
CA GLU A 38 5.83 0.72 -4.46
C GLU A 38 4.63 1.16 -5.29
N ARG A 39 3.58 0.32 -5.38
CA ARG A 39 2.35 0.62 -6.12
C ARG A 39 1.62 1.86 -5.60
N LEU A 40 1.59 2.04 -4.28
CA LEU A 40 1.10 3.28 -3.66
C LEU A 40 1.88 4.49 -4.18
N THR A 41 3.21 4.40 -4.20
CA THR A 41 4.07 5.53 -4.59
C THR A 41 3.97 5.83 -6.09
N GLU A 42 3.87 4.81 -6.94
CA GLU A 42 3.58 5.01 -8.37
C GLU A 42 2.24 5.68 -8.59
N THR A 43 1.22 5.26 -7.83
CA THR A 43 -0.12 5.84 -7.90
C THR A 43 -0.12 7.29 -7.41
N LEU A 44 0.58 7.58 -6.30
CA LEU A 44 0.79 8.95 -5.83
C LEU A 44 1.53 9.78 -6.86
N ARG A 45 2.51 9.24 -7.58
CA ARG A 45 3.21 9.99 -8.64
C ARG A 45 2.26 10.40 -9.77
N ALA A 46 1.25 9.58 -10.06
CA ALA A 46 0.24 9.87 -11.08
C ALA A 46 -0.87 10.81 -10.58
N GLU A 47 -1.34 10.65 -9.35
CA GLU A 47 -2.50 11.39 -8.81
C GLU A 47 -2.10 12.61 -7.97
N TYR A 48 -1.06 12.47 -7.13
CA TYR A 48 -0.65 13.43 -6.09
C TYR A 48 0.89 13.52 -5.99
N PRO A 49 1.57 14.14 -6.95
CA PRO A 49 3.04 14.20 -6.98
C PRO A 49 3.65 14.86 -5.74
N GLU A 50 2.90 15.73 -5.04
CA GLU A 50 3.30 16.34 -3.77
C GLU A 50 3.37 15.35 -2.58
N LEU A 51 2.67 14.21 -2.67
CA LEU A 51 2.61 13.18 -1.64
C LEU A 51 3.57 12.01 -1.90
N VAL A 52 4.24 11.97 -3.06
CA VAL A 52 5.28 10.97 -3.40
C VAL A 52 6.34 10.81 -2.30
N PRO A 53 6.84 11.89 -1.65
CA PRO A 53 7.79 11.76 -0.54
C PRO A 53 7.27 10.90 0.61
N GLN A 54 5.95 10.88 0.87
CA GLN A 54 5.36 10.05 1.91
C GLN A 54 5.38 8.57 1.54
N GLY A 55 5.15 8.25 0.26
CA GLY A 55 5.29 6.89 -0.28
C GLY A 55 6.73 6.38 -0.18
N GLU A 56 7.71 7.23 -0.50
CA GLU A 56 9.13 6.87 -0.37
C GLU A 56 9.57 6.65 1.08
N ILE A 57 9.03 7.42 2.04
CA ILE A 57 9.27 7.18 3.47
C ILE A 57 8.80 5.78 3.87
N ILE A 58 7.62 5.36 3.42
CA ILE A 58 7.07 4.03 3.72
C ILE A 58 7.96 2.94 3.12
N GLN A 59 8.37 3.08 1.86
CA GLN A 59 9.29 2.13 1.21
C GLN A 59 10.63 2.03 1.95
N ALA A 60 11.21 3.17 2.34
CA ALA A 60 12.46 3.21 3.10
C ALA A 60 12.33 2.46 4.43
N GLN A 61 11.21 2.61 5.16
CA GLN A 61 11.01 1.87 6.41
C GLN A 61 10.93 0.35 6.19
N PHE A 62 10.32 -0.10 5.09
CA PHE A 62 10.29 -1.53 4.78
C PHE A 62 11.64 -2.06 4.31
N GLN A 63 12.39 -1.28 3.54
CA GLN A 63 13.73 -1.64 3.10
C GLN A 63 14.69 -1.71 4.30
N GLU A 64 14.70 -0.69 5.16
CA GLU A 64 15.50 -0.68 6.40
C GLU A 64 15.21 -1.92 7.24
N SER A 65 13.95 -2.36 7.32
CA SER A 65 13.57 -3.59 7.99
C SER A 65 14.02 -4.87 7.30
N ALA A 66 14.04 -4.89 5.97
CA ALA A 66 14.57 -6.01 5.21
C ALA A 66 16.09 -6.14 5.40
N GLU A 67 16.79 -5.01 5.51
CA GLU A 67 18.25 -4.93 5.68
C GLU A 67 18.69 -5.24 7.11
N ASP A 68 18.03 -4.64 8.11
CA ASP A 68 18.39 -4.77 9.54
C ASP A 68 17.77 -6.03 10.19
N GLY A 69 16.82 -6.68 9.51
CA GLY A 69 16.07 -7.83 10.02
C GLY A 69 15.14 -7.49 11.18
N LEU A 70 14.97 -6.20 11.50
CA LEU A 70 14.07 -5.69 12.52
C LEU A 70 12.69 -5.35 11.95
N PRO A 71 11.63 -5.41 12.77
CA PRO A 71 10.29 -5.05 12.32
C PRO A 71 10.19 -3.57 11.90
N PRO A 72 9.41 -3.27 10.86
CA PRO A 72 9.27 -1.90 10.34
C PRO A 72 8.68 -0.96 11.37
N ASN A 73 9.15 0.28 11.33
CA ASN A 73 8.71 1.32 12.25
C ASN A 73 7.26 1.71 11.93
N ARG A 74 6.32 0.98 12.53
CA ARG A 74 4.88 1.14 12.33
C ARG A 74 4.41 2.56 12.64
N GLY A 75 5.04 3.24 13.60
CA GLY A 75 4.73 4.62 13.95
C GLY A 75 5.02 5.59 12.81
N ARG A 76 6.20 5.48 12.18
CA ARG A 76 6.54 6.31 11.01
C ARG A 76 5.67 5.98 9.80
N ILE A 77 5.45 4.70 9.54
CA ILE A 77 4.58 4.25 8.44
C ILE A 77 3.16 4.78 8.62
N ARG A 78 2.60 4.69 9.82
CA ARG A 78 1.28 5.22 10.15
C ARG A 78 1.18 6.72 9.87
N SER A 79 2.13 7.53 10.37
CA SER A 79 2.10 8.98 10.12
C SER A 79 2.20 9.37 8.64
N ALA A 80 2.97 8.62 7.86
CA ALA A 80 3.05 8.84 6.42
C ALA A 80 1.72 8.48 5.73
N LEU A 81 1.13 7.33 6.08
CA LEU A 81 -0.18 6.91 5.59
C LEU A 81 -1.30 7.88 5.98
N GLU A 82 -1.27 8.42 7.20
CA GLU A 82 -2.23 9.44 7.66
C GLU A 82 -2.09 10.73 6.84
N THR A 83 -0.86 11.16 6.55
CA THR A 83 -0.60 12.33 5.71
C THR A 83 -1.13 12.13 4.29
N ILE A 84 -0.94 10.93 3.72
CA ILE A 84 -1.50 10.55 2.42
C ILE A 84 -3.03 10.53 2.48
N ALA A 85 -3.63 9.97 3.52
CA ALA A 85 -5.08 9.92 3.68
C ALA A 85 -5.73 11.30 3.84
N ILE A 86 -5.00 12.27 4.41
CA ILE A 86 -5.44 13.66 4.53
C ILE A 86 -5.32 14.39 3.19
N GLY A 87 -4.23 14.17 2.45
CA GLY A 87 -3.96 14.86 1.19
C GLY A 87 -4.67 14.26 -0.02
N ALA A 88 -4.91 12.94 -0.02
CA ALA A 88 -5.59 12.25 -1.10
C ALA A 88 -7.10 12.42 -1.01
N SER A 89 -7.76 12.70 -2.14
CA SER A 89 -9.22 12.78 -2.20
C SER A 89 -9.85 11.39 -2.10
N ALA A 90 -11.03 11.32 -1.50
CA ALA A 90 -11.79 10.09 -1.38
C ALA A 90 -12.10 9.49 -2.76
N GLY A 91 -11.83 8.19 -2.92
CA GLY A 91 -12.10 7.45 -4.18
C GLY A 91 -10.90 7.29 -5.12
N THR A 92 -9.70 7.68 -4.71
CA THR A 92 -8.46 7.51 -5.49
C THR A 92 -7.78 6.17 -5.24
N GLY A 93 -7.00 5.70 -6.22
CA GLY A 93 -6.23 4.46 -6.10
C GLY A 93 -5.23 4.53 -4.95
N SER A 94 -4.65 5.72 -4.73
CA SER A 94 -3.77 6.05 -3.62
C SER A 94 -4.39 5.74 -2.25
N LEU A 95 -5.68 6.06 -2.07
CA LEU A 95 -6.40 5.80 -0.82
C LEU A 95 -6.67 4.29 -0.62
N ALA A 96 -6.99 3.56 -1.70
CA ALA A 96 -7.21 2.12 -1.63
C ALA A 96 -5.95 1.37 -1.15
N PHE A 97 -4.78 1.71 -1.70
CA PHE A 97 -3.51 1.14 -1.26
C PHE A 97 -3.16 1.54 0.18
N THR A 98 -3.44 2.79 0.55
CA THR A 98 -3.25 3.28 1.92
C THR A 98 -4.07 2.43 2.92
N GLN A 99 -5.36 2.18 2.62
CA GLN A 99 -6.21 1.33 3.46
C GLN A 99 -5.73 -0.12 3.50
N GLN A 100 -5.26 -0.65 2.38
CA GLN A 100 -4.73 -2.01 2.31
C GLN A 100 -3.48 -2.18 3.18
N LEU A 101 -2.60 -1.17 3.21
CA LEU A 101 -1.43 -1.13 4.08
C LEU A 101 -1.82 -0.98 5.56
N ILE A 102 -2.78 -0.13 5.91
CA ILE A 102 -3.28 -0.01 7.29
C ILE A 102 -3.79 -1.36 7.81
N HIS A 103 -4.63 -2.04 7.01
CA HIS A 103 -5.16 -3.35 7.35
C HIS A 103 -4.07 -4.43 7.43
N ALA A 104 -3.08 -4.38 6.52
CA ALA A 104 -1.92 -5.27 6.51
C ALA A 104 -1.04 -5.14 7.76
N LEU A 105 -0.88 -3.93 8.28
CA LEU A 105 -0.09 -3.67 9.50
C LEU A 105 -0.89 -3.87 10.80
N GLY A 106 -2.20 -4.09 10.70
CA GLY A 106 -3.11 -4.20 11.84
C GLY A 106 -3.24 -2.89 12.62
N LEU A 107 -3.18 -1.76 11.92
CA LEU A 107 -3.30 -0.39 12.47
C LEU A 107 -4.74 0.10 12.44
#